data_AF-A0A9E3VD59-F1
#
_entry.id   AF-A0A9E3VD59-F1
#
_cell.length_a   1.000
_cell.length_b   1.000
_cell.length_c   1.000
_cell.angle_alpha   90.00
_cell.angle_beta   90.00
_cell.angle_gamma   90.00
#
_symmetry.space_group_name_H-M   'P 1'
#
loop_
_entity.id
_entity.type
_entity.pdbx_description
1 polymer ?
#
loop_
_entity_poly.entity_id
_entity_poly.type
_entity_poly.pdbx_seq_one_letter_code
_entity_poly.pdbx_strand_id
1 'polypeptide(L)'
;MNVTQKQQVLDQIAIFKQIDLKGLIAEANSSEPDFDKISFGEYSASAFLSACNRVITQLENELERGLGLNLPFQYNFHNEFGNGNLQGDISNINSLINSKQFQNAIPFLNRLIYYEILNGFWDKSAVKAHPIDELILKQISERLDLISQHLSEYSQANQRLIQELESEKNALTEFFNQRKEELNTITKNLQASNDQVNQINTLVTNSSVTEEKINGIYRAQNEKLEEIKKAFEIQGETFNQFNKTADELKQNLIDRISNSDEKFKQFEENLKYIEDKKEFIDQKQEEIIKLTGFAADASLGYTFNRRSGQLEKSVKFWRWAVPAMTVITLGWVAAVFTQYFSNFNFTPDWNLVLMNIVKTLPMFAVLGFVIAQYSRERSIQEEYAFKSAVAMTITAYADKLNDPANKEKMIIESIQKVYEAPKIHGEKTLKKPLLNSKRINESIDHLIEVLKQIEKLKP
;
A
#
# COMPACT_ATOMS: atom_id res chain seq x y z
N MET A 1 -109.40 6.05 -35.03
CA MET A 1 -108.81 7.05 -34.11
C MET A 1 -107.36 6.69 -33.78
N ASN A 2 -106.50 7.64 -33.43
CA ASN A 2 -105.12 7.33 -32.99
C ASN A 2 -105.06 6.92 -31.50
N VAL A 3 -103.90 6.44 -31.03
CA VAL A 3 -103.73 5.96 -29.64
C VAL A 3 -104.08 7.04 -28.61
N THR A 4 -103.70 8.30 -28.87
CA THR A 4 -104.00 9.43 -27.99
C THR A 4 -105.49 9.74 -27.92
N GLN A 5 -106.19 9.76 -29.05
CA GLN A 5 -107.64 9.97 -29.15
C GLN A 5 -108.42 8.85 -28.46
N LYS A 6 -107.97 7.60 -28.62
CA LYS A 6 -108.53 6.45 -27.91
C LYS A 6 -108.41 6.62 -26.40
N GLN A 7 -107.24 7.02 -25.91
CA GLN A 7 -107.02 7.26 -24.48
C GLN A 7 -107.92 8.38 -23.95
N GLN A 8 -108.07 9.49 -24.70
CA GLN A 8 -108.96 10.59 -24.32
C GLN A 8 -110.42 10.17 -24.13
N VAL A 9 -110.91 9.24 -24.96
CA VAL A 9 -112.28 8.69 -24.81
C VAL A 9 -112.36 7.75 -23.61
N LEU A 10 -111.37 6.88 -23.40
CA LEU A 10 -111.30 5.99 -22.23
C LEU A 10 -111.24 6.77 -20.91
N ASP A 11 -110.50 7.88 -20.87
CA ASP A 11 -110.42 8.74 -19.69
C ASP A 11 -111.80 9.35 -19.34
N GLN A 12 -112.59 9.77 -20.34
CA GLN A 12 -113.94 10.28 -20.13
C GLN A 12 -114.93 9.19 -19.69
N ILE A 13 -114.76 7.96 -20.18
CA ILE A 13 -115.52 6.79 -19.72
C ILE A 13 -115.19 6.47 -18.26
N ALA A 14 -113.91 6.53 -17.87
CA ALA A 14 -113.49 6.32 -16.49
C ALA A 14 -114.10 7.37 -15.56
N ILE A 15 -114.15 8.64 -15.99
CA ILE A 15 -114.84 9.72 -15.25
C ILE A 15 -116.34 9.40 -15.12
N PHE A 16 -117.01 8.98 -16.20
CA PHE A 16 -118.43 8.62 -16.16
C PHE A 16 -118.71 7.54 -15.11
N LYS A 17 -117.89 6.48 -15.08
CA LYS A 17 -118.07 5.35 -14.13
C LYS A 17 -117.88 5.72 -12.67
N GLN A 18 -117.19 6.82 -12.37
CA GLN A 18 -117.02 7.32 -11.01
C GLN A 18 -118.23 8.14 -10.55
N ILE A 19 -119.11 8.58 -11.45
CA ILE A 19 -120.31 9.34 -11.12
C ILE A 19 -121.36 8.39 -10.54
N ASP A 20 -121.85 8.69 -9.33
CA ASP A 20 -123.02 8.01 -8.75
C ASP A 20 -124.32 8.51 -9.40
N LEU A 21 -124.55 8.09 -10.64
CA LEU A 21 -125.73 8.47 -11.42
C LEU A 21 -127.04 8.06 -10.73
N LYS A 22 -127.04 6.95 -9.97
CA LYS A 22 -128.22 6.50 -9.22
C LYS A 22 -128.55 7.47 -8.08
N GLY A 23 -127.53 7.85 -7.30
CA GLY A 23 -127.67 8.83 -6.22
C GLY A 23 -128.11 10.20 -6.73
N LEU A 24 -127.50 10.71 -7.81
CA LEU A 24 -127.82 12.03 -8.36
C LEU A 24 -129.26 12.14 -8.91
N ILE A 25 -129.78 11.07 -9.53
CA ILE A 25 -131.17 11.02 -9.99
C ILE A 25 -132.15 11.02 -8.80
N ALA A 26 -131.83 10.30 -7.73
CA ALA A 26 -132.62 10.24 -6.50
C ALA A 26 -132.64 11.60 -5.75
N GLU A 27 -131.50 12.29 -5.69
CA GLU A 27 -131.40 13.61 -5.05
C GLU A 27 -132.11 14.74 -5.80
N ALA A 28 -132.20 14.65 -7.13
CA ALA A 28 -132.83 15.68 -7.95
C ALA A 28 -134.37 15.58 -7.94
N ASN A 29 -134.92 14.42 -7.63
CA ASN A 29 -136.36 14.12 -7.69
C ASN A 29 -136.88 13.54 -6.37
N SER A 30 -136.52 14.16 -5.24
CA SER A 30 -136.83 13.71 -3.88
C SER A 30 -138.33 13.59 -3.52
N SER A 31 -139.23 13.95 -4.44
CA SER A 31 -140.68 13.97 -4.22
C SER A 31 -141.43 12.74 -4.76
N GLU A 32 -140.78 11.88 -5.56
CA GLU A 32 -141.44 10.73 -6.20
C GLU A 32 -140.54 9.47 -6.09
N PRO A 33 -140.94 8.44 -5.33
CA PRO A 33 -140.11 7.25 -5.09
C PRO A 33 -140.11 6.23 -6.25
N ASP A 34 -140.92 6.45 -7.29
CA ASP A 34 -141.05 5.56 -8.44
C ASP A 34 -140.31 6.14 -9.66
N PHE A 35 -139.13 5.60 -9.95
CA PHE A 35 -138.25 6.05 -11.04
C PHE A 35 -138.81 5.81 -12.45
N ASP A 36 -139.89 5.03 -12.58
CA ASP A 36 -140.57 4.85 -13.86
C ASP A 36 -141.62 5.95 -14.14
N LYS A 37 -142.03 6.71 -13.12
CA LYS A 37 -142.95 7.86 -13.25
C LYS A 37 -142.23 9.19 -13.48
N ILE A 38 -140.94 9.27 -13.14
CA ILE A 38 -140.10 10.44 -13.40
C ILE A 38 -139.68 10.42 -14.89
N SER A 39 -140.23 11.35 -15.67
CA SER A 39 -139.94 11.47 -17.10
C SER A 39 -138.88 12.54 -17.35
N PHE A 40 -137.76 12.13 -17.95
CA PHE A 40 -136.79 13.04 -18.55
C PHE A 40 -137.05 13.03 -20.06
N GLY A 41 -137.87 13.96 -20.55
CA GLY A 41 -138.25 14.00 -21.98
C GLY A 41 -138.88 12.68 -22.44
N GLU A 42 -138.16 11.94 -23.29
CA GLU A 42 -138.56 10.67 -23.93
C GLU A 42 -138.23 9.41 -23.10
N TYR A 43 -137.43 9.53 -22.04
CA TYR A 43 -137.00 8.40 -21.20
C TYR A 43 -137.59 8.50 -19.79
N SER A 44 -137.97 7.36 -19.20
CA SER A 44 -138.10 7.27 -17.74
C SER A 44 -136.72 7.32 -17.09
N ALA A 45 -136.63 7.73 -15.82
CA ALA A 45 -135.34 7.80 -15.12
C ALA A 45 -134.61 6.44 -15.10
N SER A 46 -135.36 5.33 -14.99
CA SER A 46 -134.84 3.96 -15.09
C SER A 46 -134.31 3.61 -16.49
N ALA A 47 -135.05 3.99 -17.54
CA ALA A 47 -134.65 3.77 -18.93
C ALA A 47 -133.39 4.58 -19.30
N PHE A 48 -133.31 5.84 -18.85
CA PHE A 48 -132.15 6.70 -19.04
C PHE A 48 -130.90 6.12 -18.38
N LEU A 49 -131.00 5.69 -17.11
CA LEU A 49 -129.91 5.05 -16.38
C LEU A 49 -129.41 3.79 -17.08
N SER A 50 -130.32 2.96 -17.56
CA SER A 50 -129.99 1.71 -18.25
C SER A 50 -129.31 1.96 -19.59
N ALA A 51 -129.81 2.94 -20.35
CA ALA A 51 -129.24 3.34 -21.64
C ALA A 51 -127.83 3.91 -21.49
N CYS A 52 -127.59 4.83 -20.55
CA CYS A 52 -126.26 5.38 -20.28
C CYS A 52 -125.23 4.30 -19.91
N ASN A 53 -125.59 3.39 -18.99
CA ASN A 53 -124.68 2.33 -18.57
C ASN A 53 -124.38 1.34 -19.70
N ARG A 54 -125.38 1.00 -20.53
CA ARG A 54 -125.20 0.11 -21.67
C ARG A 54 -124.21 0.70 -22.67
N VAL A 55 -124.44 1.94 -23.10
CA VAL A 55 -123.56 2.65 -24.05
C VAL A 55 -122.12 2.70 -23.54
N ILE A 56 -121.93 3.20 -22.32
CA ILE A 56 -120.57 3.38 -21.79
C ILE A 56 -119.83 2.04 -21.64
N THR A 57 -120.52 0.98 -21.24
CA THR A 57 -119.92 -0.35 -21.09
C THR A 57 -119.60 -1.00 -22.43
N GLN A 58 -120.44 -0.84 -23.44
CA GLN A 58 -120.20 -1.40 -24.78
C GLN A 58 -119.05 -0.67 -25.47
N LEU A 59 -119.04 0.66 -25.44
CA LEU A 59 -117.98 1.47 -26.02
C LEU A 59 -116.60 1.18 -25.39
N GLU A 60 -116.51 1.02 -24.07
CA GLU A 60 -115.25 0.68 -23.39
C GLU A 60 -114.67 -0.65 -23.86
N ASN A 61 -115.49 -1.71 -23.90
CA ASN A 61 -115.05 -3.04 -24.32
C ASN A 61 -114.53 -3.04 -25.77
N GLU A 62 -115.18 -2.29 -26.65
CA GLU A 62 -114.76 -2.17 -28.05
C GLU A 62 -113.49 -1.35 -28.22
N LEU A 63 -113.31 -0.31 -27.40
CA LEU A 63 -112.08 0.45 -27.38
C LEU A 63 -110.92 -0.41 -26.88
N GLU A 64 -111.09 -1.17 -25.79
CA GLU A 64 -110.01 -1.96 -25.19
C GLU A 64 -109.67 -3.25 -25.96
N ARG A 65 -110.69 -4.03 -26.33
CA ARG A 65 -110.53 -5.41 -26.86
C ARG A 65 -110.93 -5.55 -28.33
N GLY A 66 -111.69 -4.60 -28.85
CA GLY A 66 -112.23 -4.64 -30.20
C GLY A 66 -111.47 -3.76 -31.19
N LEU A 67 -112.21 -3.17 -32.12
CA LEU A 67 -111.68 -2.34 -33.22
C LEU A 67 -111.40 -0.89 -32.79
N GLY A 68 -111.02 -0.65 -31.53
CA GLY A 68 -110.91 0.69 -30.95
C GLY A 68 -110.11 1.70 -31.76
N LEU A 69 -109.00 1.29 -32.39
CA LEU A 69 -108.21 2.17 -33.27
C LEU A 69 -108.89 2.46 -34.63
N ASN A 70 -109.82 1.62 -35.07
CA ASN A 70 -110.54 1.77 -36.33
C ASN A 70 -111.87 2.52 -36.19
N LEU A 71 -112.31 2.81 -34.97
CA LEU A 71 -113.52 3.59 -34.71
C LEU A 71 -113.30 5.10 -35.02
N PRO A 72 -114.29 5.77 -35.64
CA PRO A 72 -114.19 7.20 -35.95
C PRO A 72 -114.32 8.05 -34.68
N PHE A 73 -113.33 8.93 -34.44
CA PHE A 73 -113.32 9.83 -33.27
C PHE A 73 -114.34 10.98 -33.42
N GLN A 74 -114.47 11.52 -34.62
CA GLN A 74 -115.48 12.50 -35.01
C GLN A 74 -116.48 11.84 -35.94
N TYR A 75 -117.74 12.24 -35.83
CA TYR A 75 -118.80 11.70 -36.67
C TYR A 75 -119.80 12.82 -37.05
N ASN A 76 -120.40 12.65 -38.23
CA ASN A 76 -121.47 13.51 -38.71
C ASN A 76 -122.55 12.61 -39.31
N PHE A 77 -123.70 12.55 -38.64
CA PHE A 77 -124.76 11.63 -38.98
C PHE A 77 -125.72 12.17 -40.05
N HIS A 78 -125.61 13.46 -40.42
CA HIS A 78 -126.46 14.12 -41.43
C HIS A 78 -127.97 13.89 -41.20
N ASN A 79 -128.37 13.73 -39.93
CA ASN A 79 -129.73 13.49 -39.48
C ASN A 79 -130.00 14.33 -38.20
N GLU A 80 -131.12 14.08 -37.53
CA GLU A 80 -131.55 14.77 -36.31
C GLU A 80 -130.57 14.68 -35.13
N PHE A 81 -129.61 13.73 -35.14
CA PHE A 81 -128.56 13.61 -34.13
C PHE A 81 -127.32 14.48 -34.42
N GLY A 82 -127.24 15.11 -35.60
CA GLY A 82 -126.22 16.12 -35.94
C GLY A 82 -124.77 15.60 -35.98
N ASN A 83 -123.83 16.49 -35.69
CA ASN A 83 -122.38 16.23 -35.68
C ASN A 83 -121.80 16.30 -34.27
N GLY A 84 -120.79 15.46 -33.99
CA GLY A 84 -120.18 15.35 -32.68
C GLY A 84 -118.82 14.67 -32.69
N ASN A 85 -118.24 14.50 -31.51
CA ASN A 85 -117.05 13.68 -31.33
C ASN A 85 -117.17 12.91 -30.01
N LEU A 86 -116.63 11.69 -29.97
CA LEU A 86 -116.85 10.78 -28.86
C LEU A 86 -116.46 11.36 -27.49
N GLN A 87 -115.29 12.03 -27.43
CA GLN A 87 -114.81 12.64 -26.20
C GLN A 87 -115.74 13.76 -25.72
N GLY A 88 -116.11 14.67 -26.62
CA GLY A 88 -116.96 15.82 -26.33
C GLY A 88 -118.33 15.38 -25.84
N ASP A 89 -118.89 14.35 -26.45
CA ASP A 89 -120.19 13.79 -26.10
C ASP A 89 -120.22 13.19 -24.70
N ILE A 90 -119.25 12.33 -24.38
CA ILE A 90 -119.15 11.73 -23.05
C ILE A 90 -118.82 12.80 -22.02
N SER A 91 -117.95 13.76 -22.34
CA SER A 91 -117.64 14.89 -21.46
C SER A 91 -118.86 15.78 -21.19
N ASN A 92 -119.71 16.01 -22.19
CA ASN A 92 -120.95 16.78 -22.03
C ASN A 92 -121.97 16.02 -21.19
N ILE A 93 -122.11 14.71 -21.41
CA ILE A 93 -122.94 13.84 -20.55
C ILE A 93 -122.45 13.88 -19.10
N ASN A 94 -121.14 13.73 -18.88
CA ASN A 94 -120.52 13.82 -17.55
C ASN A 94 -120.83 15.14 -16.85
N SER A 95 -120.68 16.26 -17.57
CA SER A 95 -120.94 17.60 -17.03
C SER A 95 -122.43 17.80 -16.69
N LEU A 96 -123.34 17.43 -17.61
CA LEU A 96 -124.77 17.62 -17.46
C LEU A 96 -125.41 16.72 -16.40
N ILE A 97 -124.88 15.51 -16.22
CA ILE A 97 -125.29 14.62 -15.13
C ILE A 97 -124.86 15.20 -13.78
N ASN A 98 -123.61 15.68 -13.66
CA ASN A 98 -123.12 16.29 -12.42
C ASN A 98 -123.88 17.58 -12.06
N SER A 99 -124.33 18.35 -13.05
CA SER A 99 -125.16 19.55 -12.83
C SER A 99 -126.65 19.24 -12.59
N LYS A 100 -127.03 17.95 -12.52
CA LYS A 100 -128.41 17.47 -12.35
C LYS A 100 -129.37 17.88 -13.49
N GLN A 101 -128.83 18.19 -14.68
CA GLN A 101 -129.59 18.59 -15.88
C GLN A 101 -129.82 17.40 -16.82
N PHE A 102 -130.54 16.38 -16.34
CA PHE A 102 -130.71 15.11 -17.06
C PHE A 102 -131.43 15.24 -18.42
N GLN A 103 -132.40 16.13 -18.53
CA GLN A 103 -133.13 16.34 -19.79
C GLN A 103 -132.22 16.86 -20.92
N ASN A 104 -131.20 17.66 -20.57
CA ASN A 104 -130.25 18.21 -21.53
C ASN A 104 -129.20 17.17 -21.96
N ALA A 105 -129.03 16.07 -21.22
CA ALA A 105 -128.09 15.00 -21.54
C ALA A 105 -128.63 14.02 -22.61
N ILE A 106 -129.96 13.99 -22.82
CA ILE A 106 -130.63 13.05 -23.73
C ILE A 106 -130.14 13.15 -25.19
N PRO A 107 -129.97 14.33 -25.80
CA PRO A 107 -129.50 14.43 -27.18
C PRO A 107 -128.11 13.81 -27.37
N PHE A 108 -127.22 13.97 -26.40
CA PHE A 108 -125.88 13.37 -26.43
C PHE A 108 -125.94 11.85 -26.23
N LEU A 109 -126.81 11.37 -25.34
CA LEU A 109 -127.02 9.94 -25.13
C LEU A 109 -127.55 9.27 -26.41
N ASN A 110 -128.59 9.83 -27.02
CA ASN A 110 -129.17 9.31 -28.27
C ASN A 110 -128.14 9.29 -29.41
N ARG A 111 -127.28 10.31 -29.46
CA ARG A 111 -126.20 10.40 -30.44
C ARG A 111 -125.13 9.31 -30.24
N LEU A 112 -124.79 8.98 -29.00
CA LEU A 112 -123.91 7.86 -28.69
C LEU A 112 -124.58 6.51 -28.99
N ILE A 113 -125.86 6.30 -28.65
CA ILE A 113 -126.58 5.07 -29.02
C ILE A 113 -126.56 4.88 -30.54
N TYR A 114 -126.84 5.94 -31.30
CA TYR A 114 -126.80 5.89 -32.76
C TYR A 114 -125.39 5.61 -33.30
N TYR A 115 -124.35 6.15 -32.64
CA TYR A 115 -122.95 5.82 -32.95
C TYR A 115 -122.68 4.31 -32.82
N GLU A 116 -123.13 3.67 -31.75
CA GLU A 116 -122.92 2.24 -31.51
C GLU A 116 -123.70 1.36 -32.49
N ILE A 117 -124.90 1.81 -32.90
CA ILE A 117 -125.72 1.15 -33.93
C ILE A 117 -125.00 1.21 -35.29
N LEU A 118 -124.55 2.39 -35.72
CA LEU A 118 -123.87 2.56 -37.02
C LEU A 118 -122.58 1.75 -37.13
N ASN A 119 -121.82 1.67 -36.05
CA ASN A 119 -120.58 0.89 -36.00
C ASN A 119 -120.84 -0.60 -35.70
N GLY A 120 -122.10 -1.02 -35.65
CA GLY A 120 -122.51 -2.43 -35.62
C GLY A 120 -122.19 -3.14 -34.31
N PHE A 121 -122.07 -2.43 -33.19
CA PHE A 121 -121.74 -3.03 -31.90
C PHE A 121 -122.79 -2.88 -30.80
N TRP A 122 -123.89 -2.18 -31.07
CA TRP A 122 -125.05 -2.12 -30.16
C TRP A 122 -125.66 -3.49 -29.84
N ASP A 123 -125.79 -4.37 -30.85
CA ASP A 123 -126.42 -5.71 -30.76
C ASP A 123 -125.44 -6.88 -31.05
N LYS A 124 -124.16 -6.73 -30.70
CA LYS A 124 -123.12 -7.75 -30.96
C LYS A 124 -123.38 -9.13 -30.34
N SER A 125 -124.32 -9.25 -29.39
CA SER A 125 -124.74 -10.54 -28.84
C SER A 125 -125.48 -11.43 -29.85
N ALA A 126 -126.05 -10.86 -30.93
CA ALA A 126 -126.83 -11.60 -31.91
C ALA A 126 -126.01 -12.17 -33.08
N VAL A 127 -124.78 -11.69 -33.32
CA VAL A 127 -123.98 -12.03 -34.52
C VAL A 127 -122.59 -12.53 -34.11
N LYS A 128 -122.50 -13.75 -33.56
CA LYS A 128 -121.21 -14.45 -33.32
C LYS A 128 -120.85 -15.30 -34.53
N ALA A 129 -120.05 -14.78 -35.46
CA ALA A 129 -119.64 -15.53 -36.66
C ALA A 129 -118.25 -16.21 -36.56
N HIS A 130 -117.39 -15.88 -35.58
CA HIS A 130 -116.10 -16.59 -35.37
C HIS A 130 -115.75 -16.72 -33.88
N PRO A 131 -115.26 -17.89 -33.40
CA PRO A 131 -114.81 -18.05 -32.02
C PRO A 131 -113.50 -17.28 -31.81
N ILE A 132 -113.61 -16.15 -31.12
CA ILE A 132 -112.53 -15.19 -30.80
C ILE A 132 -111.28 -15.88 -30.20
N ASP A 133 -111.46 -17.02 -29.54
CA ASP A 133 -110.39 -17.75 -28.83
C ASP A 133 -109.33 -18.36 -29.76
N GLU A 134 -109.71 -18.81 -30.96
CA GLU A 134 -108.76 -19.46 -31.90
C GLU A 134 -107.77 -18.45 -32.51
N LEU A 135 -108.24 -17.24 -32.80
CA LEU A 135 -107.42 -16.18 -33.37
C LEU A 135 -106.44 -15.61 -32.32
N ILE A 136 -106.88 -15.50 -31.06
CA ILE A 136 -106.00 -15.11 -29.94
C ILE A 136 -104.92 -16.18 -29.73
N LEU A 137 -105.29 -17.46 -29.76
CA LEU A 137 -104.34 -18.56 -29.57
C LEU A 137 -103.28 -18.60 -30.67
N LYS A 138 -103.66 -18.34 -31.92
CA LYS A 138 -102.73 -18.20 -33.05
C LYS A 138 -101.76 -17.02 -32.87
N GLN A 139 -102.26 -15.85 -32.47
CA GLN A 139 -101.41 -14.68 -32.19
C GLN A 139 -100.40 -14.93 -31.08
N ILE A 140 -100.79 -15.65 -30.02
CA ILE A 140 -99.89 -16.04 -28.93
C ILE A 140 -98.82 -17.01 -29.45
N SER A 141 -99.20 -18.00 -30.26
CA SER A 141 -98.24 -18.94 -30.88
C SER A 141 -97.21 -18.22 -31.75
N GLU A 142 -97.65 -17.32 -32.62
CA GLU A 142 -96.77 -16.52 -33.48
C GLU A 142 -95.80 -15.65 -32.66
N ARG A 143 -96.29 -15.05 -31.57
CA ARG A 143 -95.44 -14.28 -30.65
C ARG A 143 -94.43 -15.16 -29.93
N LEU A 144 -94.81 -16.37 -29.54
CA LEU A 144 -93.94 -17.30 -28.83
C LEU A 144 -92.83 -17.81 -29.76
N ASP A 145 -93.16 -18.12 -31.02
CA ASP A 145 -92.18 -18.48 -32.05
C ASP A 145 -91.18 -17.35 -32.30
N LEU A 146 -91.65 -16.11 -32.44
CA LEU A 146 -90.77 -14.94 -32.60
C LEU A 146 -89.82 -14.76 -31.41
N ILE A 147 -90.34 -14.91 -30.18
CA ILE A 147 -89.50 -14.82 -28.96
C ILE A 147 -88.49 -15.96 -28.92
N SER A 148 -88.90 -17.19 -29.26
CA SER A 148 -88.01 -18.35 -29.30
C SER A 148 -86.89 -18.17 -30.31
N GLN A 149 -87.20 -17.64 -31.50
CA GLN A 149 -86.20 -17.35 -32.52
C GLN A 149 -85.22 -16.28 -32.04
N HIS A 150 -85.73 -15.16 -31.50
CA HIS A 150 -84.87 -14.09 -30.99
C HIS A 150 -83.97 -14.58 -29.84
N LEU A 151 -84.49 -15.44 -28.96
CA LEU A 151 -83.70 -16.04 -27.88
C LEU A 151 -82.59 -16.96 -28.43
N SER A 152 -82.88 -17.73 -29.47
CA SER A 152 -81.90 -18.59 -30.14
C SER A 152 -80.78 -17.77 -30.78
N GLU A 153 -81.12 -16.71 -31.52
CA GLU A 153 -80.14 -15.81 -32.14
C GLU A 153 -79.26 -15.12 -31.07
N TYR A 154 -79.87 -14.63 -29.99
CA TYR A 154 -79.14 -14.03 -28.88
C TYR A 154 -78.22 -15.04 -28.18
N SER A 155 -78.66 -16.28 -27.99
CA SER A 155 -77.83 -17.34 -27.42
C SER A 155 -76.63 -17.67 -28.31
N GLN A 156 -76.81 -17.72 -29.63
CA GLN A 156 -75.71 -17.94 -30.57
C GLN A 156 -74.71 -16.78 -30.58
N ALA A 157 -75.21 -15.54 -30.55
CA ALA A 157 -74.36 -14.35 -30.48
C ALA A 157 -73.50 -14.36 -29.20
N ASN A 158 -74.10 -14.67 -28.05
CA ASN A 158 -73.36 -14.79 -26.79
C ASN A 158 -72.33 -15.92 -26.82
N GLN A 159 -72.65 -17.05 -27.44
CA GLN A 159 -71.70 -18.15 -27.57
C GLN A 159 -70.48 -17.77 -28.43
N ARG A 160 -70.69 -17.02 -29.51
CA ARG A 160 -69.58 -16.47 -30.32
C ARG A 160 -68.72 -15.51 -29.51
N LEU A 161 -69.35 -14.60 -28.76
CA LEU A 161 -68.62 -13.64 -27.92
C LEU A 161 -67.78 -14.34 -26.85
N ILE A 162 -68.31 -15.41 -26.24
CA ILE A 162 -67.55 -16.22 -25.27
C ILE A 162 -66.34 -16.87 -25.94
N GLN A 163 -66.50 -17.44 -27.15
CA GLN A 163 -65.40 -18.05 -27.90
C GLN A 163 -64.32 -17.03 -28.28
N GLU A 164 -64.71 -15.83 -28.72
CA GLU A 164 -63.79 -14.74 -29.01
C GLU A 164 -63.02 -14.32 -27.76
N LEU A 165 -63.72 -14.16 -26.62
CA LEU A 165 -63.11 -13.77 -25.35
C LEU A 165 -62.15 -14.85 -24.82
N GLU A 166 -62.49 -16.13 -24.97
CA GLU A 166 -61.58 -17.24 -24.63
C GLU A 166 -60.33 -17.25 -25.52
N SER A 167 -60.50 -17.01 -26.82
CA SER A 167 -59.39 -16.90 -27.77
C SER A 167 -58.46 -15.74 -27.42
N GLU A 168 -59.00 -14.56 -27.16
CA GLU A 168 -58.22 -13.39 -26.75
C GLU A 168 -57.51 -13.61 -25.41
N LYS A 169 -58.20 -14.22 -24.43
CA LYS A 169 -57.60 -14.57 -23.14
C LYS A 169 -56.41 -15.53 -23.30
N ASN A 170 -56.53 -16.52 -24.17
CA ASN A 170 -55.45 -17.48 -24.43
C ASN A 170 -54.27 -16.78 -25.10
N ALA A 171 -54.52 -15.96 -26.13
CA ALA A 171 -53.48 -15.17 -26.79
C ALA A 171 -52.75 -14.22 -25.82
N LEU A 172 -53.50 -13.55 -24.92
CA LEU A 172 -52.92 -12.67 -23.91
C LEU A 172 -52.06 -13.45 -22.90
N THR A 173 -52.51 -14.64 -22.49
CA THR A 173 -51.77 -15.52 -21.58
C THR A 173 -50.45 -15.97 -22.21
N GLU A 174 -50.50 -16.35 -23.48
CA GLU A 174 -49.32 -16.78 -24.24
C GLU A 174 -48.33 -15.63 -24.41
N PHE A 175 -48.82 -14.44 -24.78
CA PHE A 175 -48.01 -13.22 -24.84
C PHE A 175 -47.36 -12.88 -23.49
N PHE A 176 -48.12 -12.95 -22.39
CA PHE A 176 -47.59 -12.68 -21.05
C PHE A 176 -46.46 -13.65 -20.68
N ASN A 177 -46.64 -14.95 -20.97
CA ASN A 177 -45.62 -15.95 -20.72
C ASN A 177 -44.36 -15.71 -21.56
N GLN A 178 -44.51 -15.37 -22.85
CA GLN A 178 -43.38 -15.02 -23.71
C GLN A 178 -42.62 -13.80 -23.18
N ARG A 179 -43.32 -12.72 -22.82
CA ARG A 179 -42.70 -11.51 -22.26
C ARG A 179 -42.01 -11.76 -20.93
N LYS A 180 -42.56 -12.63 -20.09
CA LYS A 180 -41.94 -13.04 -18.84
C LYS A 180 -40.61 -13.78 -19.08
N GLU A 181 -40.56 -14.71 -20.03
CA GLU A 181 -39.32 -15.42 -20.38
C GLU A 181 -38.26 -14.51 -21.02
N GLU A 182 -38.69 -13.59 -21.89
CA GLU A 182 -37.81 -12.54 -22.44
C GLU A 182 -37.20 -11.68 -21.33
N LEU A 183 -38.02 -11.21 -20.38
CA LEU A 183 -37.55 -10.43 -19.23
C LEU A 183 -36.57 -11.22 -18.36
N ASN A 184 -36.87 -12.49 -18.06
CA ASN A 184 -35.95 -13.36 -17.32
C ASN A 184 -34.59 -13.49 -18.03
N THR A 185 -34.61 -13.61 -19.35
CA THR A 185 -33.39 -13.70 -20.17
C THR A 185 -32.62 -12.38 -20.15
N ILE A 186 -33.30 -11.25 -20.29
CA ILE A 186 -32.69 -9.91 -20.19
C ILE A 186 -32.06 -9.71 -18.81
N THR A 187 -32.75 -10.10 -17.73
CA THR A 187 -32.21 -10.01 -16.36
C THR A 187 -30.95 -10.87 -16.19
N LYS A 188 -30.95 -12.11 -16.69
CA LYS A 188 -29.75 -12.97 -16.66
C LYS A 188 -28.60 -12.38 -17.46
N ASN A 189 -28.87 -11.86 -18.65
CA ASN A 189 -27.85 -11.23 -19.49
C ASN A 189 -27.28 -9.96 -18.84
N LEU A 190 -28.13 -9.14 -18.20
CA LEU A 190 -27.69 -7.97 -17.46
C LEU A 190 -26.78 -8.34 -16.29
N GLN A 191 -27.15 -9.38 -15.53
CA GLN A 191 -26.31 -9.88 -14.44
C GLN A 191 -24.96 -10.37 -14.95
N ALA A 192 -24.95 -11.19 -16.00
CA ALA A 192 -23.71 -11.67 -16.62
C ALA A 192 -22.85 -10.50 -17.16
N SER A 193 -23.47 -9.49 -17.76
CA SER A 193 -22.76 -8.29 -18.23
C SER A 193 -22.14 -7.50 -17.08
N ASN A 194 -22.83 -7.37 -15.95
CA ASN A 194 -22.28 -6.70 -14.76
C ASN A 194 -21.08 -7.48 -14.18
N ASP A 195 -21.18 -8.82 -14.13
CA ASP A 195 -20.08 -9.68 -13.69
C ASP A 195 -18.86 -9.55 -14.62
N GLN A 196 -19.08 -9.52 -15.94
CA GLN A 196 -18.03 -9.27 -16.92
C GLN A 196 -17.38 -7.90 -16.76
N VAL A 197 -18.17 -6.84 -16.52
CA VAL A 197 -17.63 -5.49 -16.26
C VAL A 197 -16.75 -5.48 -15.01
N ASN A 198 -17.15 -6.17 -13.94
CA ASN A 198 -16.35 -6.29 -12.72
C ASN A 198 -15.04 -7.05 -12.96
N GLN A 199 -15.08 -8.11 -13.76
CA GLN A 199 -13.88 -8.85 -14.17
C GLN A 199 -12.94 -7.97 -15.02
N ILE A 200 -13.48 -7.20 -15.98
CA ILE A 200 -12.71 -6.25 -16.80
C ILE A 200 -12.03 -5.21 -15.90
N ASN A 201 -12.76 -4.60 -14.96
CA ASN A 201 -12.19 -3.61 -14.04
C ASN A 201 -11.07 -4.19 -13.18
N THR A 202 -11.20 -5.45 -12.75
CA THR A 202 -10.16 -6.16 -12.01
C THR A 202 -8.93 -6.40 -12.89
N LEU A 203 -9.12 -6.83 -14.14
CA LEU A 203 -8.04 -7.02 -15.10
C LEU A 203 -7.33 -5.71 -15.44
N VAL A 204 -8.05 -4.61 -15.61
CA VAL A 204 -7.50 -3.27 -15.86
C VAL A 204 -6.64 -2.83 -14.67
N THR A 205 -7.15 -2.99 -13.44
CA THR A 205 -6.39 -2.68 -12.22
C THR A 205 -5.10 -3.50 -12.15
N ASN A 206 -5.19 -4.81 -12.37
CA ASN A 206 -4.02 -5.69 -12.37
C ASN A 206 -3.02 -5.35 -13.48
N SER A 207 -3.51 -4.95 -14.65
CA SER A 207 -2.68 -4.54 -15.78
C SER A 207 -1.92 -3.25 -15.46
N SER A 208 -2.60 -2.26 -14.85
CA SER A 208 -1.97 -1.00 -14.41
C SER A 208 -0.87 -1.25 -13.37
N VAL A 209 -1.14 -2.08 -12.35
CA VAL A 209 -0.12 -2.48 -11.36
C VAL A 209 1.07 -3.20 -12.02
N THR A 210 0.80 -4.02 -13.03
CA THR A 210 1.86 -4.74 -13.77
C THR A 210 2.67 -3.77 -14.62
N GLU A 211 2.03 -2.80 -15.27
CA GLU A 211 2.68 -1.73 -16.02
C GLU A 211 3.61 -0.90 -15.13
N GLU A 212 3.17 -0.51 -13.93
CA GLU A 212 4.01 0.17 -12.95
C GLU A 212 5.23 -0.67 -12.55
N LYS A 213 5.04 -1.97 -12.31
CA LYS A 213 6.17 -2.90 -12.03
C LYS A 213 7.15 -2.99 -13.19
N ILE A 214 6.65 -3.10 -14.42
CA ILE A 214 7.50 -3.13 -15.63
C ILE A 214 8.30 -1.84 -15.74
N ASN A 215 7.66 -0.69 -15.56
CA ASN A 215 8.33 0.62 -15.59
C ASN A 215 9.37 0.75 -14.47
N GLY A 216 9.09 0.22 -13.28
CA GLY A 216 10.07 0.15 -12.18
C GLY A 216 11.29 -0.70 -12.53
N ILE A 217 11.08 -1.89 -13.09
CA ILE A 217 12.16 -2.78 -13.55
C ILE A 217 12.98 -2.10 -14.65
N TYR A 218 12.32 -1.44 -15.61
CA TYR A 218 12.98 -0.73 -16.70
C TYR A 218 13.90 0.39 -16.19
N ARG A 219 13.42 1.20 -15.23
CA ARG A 219 14.23 2.24 -14.58
C ARG A 219 15.45 1.64 -13.87
N ALA A 220 15.24 0.60 -13.06
CA ALA A 220 16.33 -0.08 -12.36
C ALA A 220 17.36 -0.69 -13.32
N GLN A 221 16.93 -1.26 -14.44
CA GLN A 221 17.84 -1.75 -15.48
C GLN A 221 18.68 -0.63 -16.10
N ASN A 222 18.06 0.51 -16.42
CA ASN A 222 18.79 1.64 -17.00
C ASN A 222 19.80 2.23 -16.01
N GLU A 223 19.45 2.35 -14.72
CA GLU A 223 20.40 2.77 -13.69
C GLU A 223 21.59 1.82 -13.59
N LYS A 224 21.34 0.50 -13.57
CA LYS A 224 22.40 -0.52 -13.56
C LYS A 224 23.26 -0.49 -14.82
N LEU A 225 22.66 -0.25 -15.99
CA LEU A 225 23.39 -0.12 -17.25
C LEU A 225 24.35 1.09 -17.21
N GLU A 226 23.90 2.23 -16.68
CA GLU A 226 24.75 3.41 -16.51
C GLU A 226 25.85 3.20 -15.47
N GLU A 227 25.57 2.51 -14.36
CA GLU A 227 26.61 2.09 -13.40
C GLU A 227 27.67 1.21 -14.06
N ILE A 228 27.25 0.23 -14.88
CA ILE A 228 28.16 -0.66 -15.62
C ILE A 228 29.01 0.13 -16.62
N LYS A 229 28.42 1.06 -17.37
CA LYS A 229 29.16 1.92 -18.32
C LYS A 229 30.25 2.71 -17.61
N LYS A 230 29.92 3.37 -16.49
CA LYS A 230 30.91 4.12 -15.68
C LYS A 230 32.01 3.23 -15.15
N ALA A 231 31.67 2.04 -14.65
CA ALA A 231 32.67 1.08 -14.20
C ALA A 231 33.60 0.65 -15.35
N PHE A 232 33.06 0.46 -16.54
CA PHE A 232 33.83 0.10 -17.74
C PHE A 232 34.77 1.23 -18.19
N GLU A 233 34.32 2.49 -18.13
CA GLU A 233 35.16 3.67 -18.40
C GLU A 233 36.33 3.76 -17.41
N ILE A 234 36.05 3.67 -16.10
CA ILE A 234 37.08 3.67 -15.05
C ILE A 234 38.07 2.51 -15.26
N GLN A 235 37.57 1.34 -15.63
CA GLN A 235 38.42 0.19 -15.89
C GLN A 235 39.31 0.39 -17.14
N GLY A 236 38.79 1.05 -18.18
CA GLY A 236 39.57 1.45 -19.34
C GLY A 236 40.69 2.45 -18.99
N GLU A 237 40.37 3.46 -18.18
CA GLU A 237 41.35 4.46 -17.71
C GLU A 237 42.47 3.82 -16.85
N THR A 238 42.09 2.98 -15.89
CA THR A 238 43.05 2.25 -15.04
C THR A 238 43.92 1.29 -15.85
N PHE A 239 43.37 0.61 -16.85
CA PHE A 239 44.14 -0.24 -17.75
C PHE A 239 45.15 0.58 -18.58
N ASN A 240 44.75 1.75 -19.09
CA ASN A 240 45.65 2.65 -19.81
C ASN A 240 46.78 3.17 -18.91
N GLN A 241 46.48 3.54 -17.65
CA GLN A 241 47.50 3.93 -16.68
C GLN A 241 48.45 2.77 -16.37
N PHE A 242 47.93 1.56 -16.17
CA PHE A 242 48.75 0.36 -15.95
C PHE A 242 49.72 0.13 -17.11
N ASN A 243 49.25 0.19 -18.36
CA ASN A 243 50.11 0.05 -19.53
C ASN A 243 51.20 1.12 -19.58
N LYS A 244 50.86 2.38 -19.28
CA LYS A 244 51.85 3.47 -19.21
C LYS A 244 52.91 3.20 -18.13
N THR A 245 52.50 2.79 -16.93
CA THR A 245 53.44 2.44 -15.85
C THR A 245 54.27 1.21 -16.19
N ALA A 246 53.72 0.23 -16.89
CA ALA A 246 54.45 -0.94 -17.37
C ALA A 246 55.52 -0.55 -18.40
N ASP A 247 55.20 0.35 -19.33
CA ASP A 247 56.16 0.88 -20.29
C ASP A 247 57.25 1.74 -19.61
N GLU A 248 56.88 2.59 -18.66
CA GLU A 248 57.84 3.36 -17.85
C GLU A 248 58.78 2.44 -17.05
N LEU A 249 58.26 1.36 -16.46
CA LEU A 249 59.07 0.37 -15.75
C LEU A 249 60.02 -0.35 -16.71
N LYS A 250 59.54 -0.73 -17.89
CA LYS A 250 60.35 -1.36 -18.93
C LYS A 250 61.50 -0.45 -19.35
N GLN A 251 61.25 0.84 -19.59
CA GLN A 251 62.31 1.79 -19.93
C GLN A 251 63.31 1.96 -18.78
N ASN A 252 62.84 2.12 -17.54
CA ASN A 252 63.72 2.19 -16.37
C ASN A 252 64.61 0.94 -16.21
N LEU A 253 64.09 -0.25 -16.54
CA LEU A 253 64.88 -1.49 -16.53
C LEU A 253 65.94 -1.48 -17.63
N ILE A 254 65.59 -1.06 -18.85
CA ILE A 254 66.54 -0.90 -19.96
C ILE A 254 67.66 0.07 -19.57
N ASP A 255 67.33 1.23 -19.02
CA ASP A 255 68.30 2.24 -18.59
C ASP A 255 69.22 1.71 -17.49
N ARG A 256 68.67 0.97 -16.52
CA ARG A 256 69.47 0.34 -15.45
C ARG A 256 70.40 -0.73 -15.97
N ILE A 257 69.97 -1.54 -16.94
CA ILE A 257 70.82 -2.54 -17.60
C ILE A 257 71.96 -1.83 -18.32
N SER A 258 71.65 -0.81 -19.14
CA SER A 258 72.67 -0.04 -19.88
C SER A 258 73.70 0.61 -18.95
N ASN A 259 73.26 1.24 -17.85
CA ASN A 259 74.15 1.85 -16.86
C ASN A 259 74.98 0.78 -16.10
N SER A 260 74.40 -0.39 -15.83
CA SER A 260 75.14 -1.50 -15.23
C SER A 260 76.22 -2.02 -16.17
N ASP A 261 75.92 -2.17 -17.46
CA ASP A 261 76.90 -2.56 -18.49
C ASP A 261 78.03 -1.54 -18.62
N GLU A 262 77.73 -0.24 -18.58
CA GLU A 262 78.75 0.81 -18.56
C GLU A 262 79.66 0.72 -17.32
N LYS A 263 79.08 0.51 -16.13
CA LYS A 263 79.86 0.31 -14.90
C LYS A 263 80.70 -0.96 -14.94
N PHE A 264 80.19 -2.04 -15.52
CA PHE A 264 80.95 -3.27 -15.72
C PHE A 264 82.15 -3.04 -16.63
N LYS A 265 81.99 -2.31 -17.75
CA LYS A 265 83.12 -1.90 -18.60
C LYS A 265 84.15 -1.07 -17.84
N GLN A 266 83.71 -0.08 -17.07
CA GLN A 266 84.62 0.72 -16.23
C GLN A 266 85.33 -0.13 -15.18
N PHE A 267 84.64 -1.12 -14.61
CA PHE A 267 85.25 -2.05 -13.65
C PHE A 267 86.31 -2.94 -14.33
N GLU A 268 86.04 -3.46 -15.53
CA GLU A 268 87.03 -4.22 -16.32
C GLU A 268 88.24 -3.36 -16.69
N GLU A 269 88.04 -2.10 -17.12
CA GLU A 269 89.13 -1.16 -17.40
C GLU A 269 89.97 -0.88 -16.15
N ASN A 270 89.33 -0.64 -15.01
CA ASN A 270 90.02 -0.45 -13.74
C ASN A 270 90.74 -1.72 -13.27
N LEU A 271 90.16 -2.89 -13.46
CA LEU A 271 90.78 -4.18 -13.15
C LEU A 271 92.05 -4.35 -13.97
N LYS A 272 91.98 -4.11 -15.29
CA LYS A 272 93.14 -4.14 -16.18
C LYS A 272 94.22 -3.15 -15.75
N TYR A 273 93.83 -1.92 -15.41
CA TYR A 273 94.76 -0.92 -14.88
C TYR A 273 95.42 -1.39 -13.57
N ILE A 274 94.67 -2.01 -12.66
CA ILE A 274 95.21 -2.56 -11.41
C ILE A 274 96.13 -3.75 -11.69
N GLU A 275 95.80 -4.62 -12.64
CA GLU A 275 96.65 -5.74 -13.07
C GLU A 275 97.98 -5.23 -13.66
N ASP A 276 97.93 -4.26 -14.57
CA ASP A 276 99.12 -3.60 -15.13
C ASP A 276 99.97 -2.96 -14.03
N LYS A 277 99.33 -2.31 -13.04
CA LYS A 277 100.01 -1.72 -11.88
C LYS A 277 100.57 -2.77 -10.93
N LYS A 278 99.86 -3.88 -10.72
CA LYS A 278 100.32 -4.99 -9.90
C LYS A 278 101.54 -5.63 -10.54
N GLU A 279 101.54 -5.86 -11.85
CA GLU A 279 102.70 -6.36 -12.57
C GLU A 279 103.89 -5.39 -12.45
N PHE A 280 103.66 -4.08 -12.57
CA PHE A 280 104.67 -3.06 -12.31
C PHE A 280 105.17 -3.07 -10.84
N ILE A 281 104.27 -3.23 -9.87
CA ILE A 281 104.62 -3.32 -8.45
C ILE A 281 105.40 -4.59 -8.17
N ASP A 282 105.05 -5.73 -8.76
CA ASP A 282 105.75 -7.01 -8.60
C ASP A 282 107.16 -6.91 -9.22
N GLN A 283 107.29 -6.30 -10.41
CA GLN A 283 108.59 -5.99 -11.02
C GLN A 283 109.43 -5.04 -10.14
N LYS A 284 108.80 -3.99 -9.58
CA LYS A 284 109.46 -3.05 -8.65
C LYS A 284 109.76 -3.70 -7.31
N GLN A 285 108.96 -4.65 -6.85
CA GLN A 285 109.19 -5.39 -5.62
C GLN A 285 110.37 -6.35 -5.81
N GLU A 286 110.52 -6.96 -6.99
CA GLU A 286 111.70 -7.76 -7.32
C GLU A 286 112.96 -6.89 -7.41
N GLU A 287 112.86 -5.69 -8.00
CA GLU A 287 113.93 -4.68 -8.02
C GLU A 287 114.24 -4.12 -6.62
N ILE A 288 113.21 -3.88 -5.80
CA ILE A 288 113.32 -3.46 -4.41
C ILE A 288 113.95 -4.58 -3.59
N ILE A 289 113.54 -5.84 -3.68
CA ILE A 289 114.18 -6.97 -2.97
C ILE A 289 115.66 -7.06 -3.34
N LYS A 290 116.00 -6.79 -4.61
CA LYS A 290 117.40 -6.68 -5.07
C LYS A 290 118.15 -5.49 -4.44
N LEU A 291 117.47 -4.37 -4.20
CA LEU A 291 118.02 -3.13 -3.62
C LEU A 291 117.86 -3.03 -2.08
N THR A 292 117.03 -3.88 -1.45
CA THR A 292 116.66 -3.90 -0.02
C THR A 292 117.03 -5.21 0.67
N GLY A 293 118.06 -5.89 0.17
CA GLY A 293 118.85 -6.84 0.97
C GLY A 293 119.60 -6.18 2.15
N PHE A 294 119.33 -4.90 2.48
CA PHE A 294 120.10 -4.11 3.46
C PHE A 294 119.25 -3.21 4.39
N ALA A 295 117.91 -3.23 4.35
CA ALA A 295 117.08 -2.29 5.12
C ALA A 295 115.81 -2.90 5.75
N ALA A 296 115.90 -4.13 6.28
CA ALA A 296 114.75 -4.89 6.82
C ALA A 296 114.41 -4.64 8.31
N ASP A 297 115.02 -3.67 9.00
CA ASP A 297 114.97 -3.58 10.48
C ASP A 297 114.11 -2.43 11.08
N ALA A 298 113.37 -1.68 10.27
CA ALA A 298 112.55 -0.54 10.74
C ALA A 298 111.06 -0.86 11.01
N SER A 299 110.60 -2.10 10.77
CA SER A 299 109.16 -2.42 10.75
C SER A 299 108.52 -2.72 12.11
N LEU A 300 109.32 -3.07 13.14
CA LEU A 300 108.80 -3.44 14.47
C LEU A 300 108.44 -2.22 15.37
N GLY A 301 109.20 -1.13 15.31
CA GLY A 301 108.93 0.08 16.11
C GLY A 301 107.63 0.79 15.71
N TYR A 302 107.31 0.78 14.41
CA TYR A 302 106.10 1.40 13.87
C TYR A 302 104.82 0.67 14.33
N THR A 303 104.85 -0.66 14.42
CA THR A 303 103.72 -1.46 14.93
C THR A 303 103.41 -1.21 16.41
N PHE A 304 104.42 -0.94 17.24
CA PHE A 304 104.20 -0.62 18.65
C PHE A 304 103.66 0.80 18.87
N ASN A 305 104.15 1.78 18.12
CA ASN A 305 103.64 3.16 18.19
C ASN A 305 102.16 3.26 17.79
N ARG A 306 101.76 2.57 16.71
CA ARG A 306 100.36 2.53 16.25
C ARG A 306 99.42 1.96 17.32
N ARG A 307 99.86 0.96 18.09
CA ARG A 307 99.06 0.33 19.15
C ARG A 307 99.01 1.19 20.42
N SER A 308 100.07 1.90 20.76
CA SER A 308 100.07 2.91 21.84
C SER A 308 99.09 4.05 21.56
N GLY A 309 99.07 4.58 20.33
CA GLY A 309 98.14 5.66 19.93
C GLY A 309 96.65 5.26 19.92
N GLN A 310 96.33 3.98 19.69
CA GLN A 310 94.95 3.48 19.81
C GLN A 310 94.50 3.40 21.28
N LEU A 311 95.40 3.00 22.18
CA LEU A 311 95.12 2.91 23.62
C LEU A 311 95.02 4.29 24.29
N GLU A 312 95.70 5.31 23.76
CA GLU A 312 95.59 6.70 24.24
C GLU A 312 94.15 7.23 24.18
N LYS A 313 93.38 6.86 23.15
CA LYS A 313 91.97 7.26 23.02
C LYS A 313 91.11 6.68 24.14
N SER A 314 91.35 5.41 24.49
CA SER A 314 90.64 4.71 25.57
C SER A 314 91.01 5.28 26.94
N VAL A 315 92.30 5.55 27.19
CA VAL A 315 92.76 6.17 28.45
C VAL A 315 92.21 7.59 28.61
N LYS A 316 92.14 8.38 27.53
CA LYS A 316 91.51 9.73 27.56
C LYS A 316 90.02 9.67 27.92
N PHE A 317 89.29 8.67 27.44
CA PHE A 317 87.89 8.46 27.81
C PHE A 317 87.77 8.21 29.33
N TRP A 318 88.54 7.27 29.88
CA TRP A 318 88.48 6.96 31.31
C TRP A 318 89.04 8.07 32.21
N ARG A 319 90.01 8.87 31.73
CA ARG A 319 90.53 10.05 32.44
C ARG A 319 89.45 11.07 32.76
N TRP A 320 88.48 11.24 31.86
CA TRP A 320 87.33 12.12 32.08
C TRP A 320 86.18 11.43 32.82
N ALA A 321 86.02 10.12 32.66
CA ALA A 321 84.98 9.35 33.35
C ALA A 321 85.18 9.32 34.88
N VAL A 322 86.42 9.23 35.37
CA VAL A 322 86.71 9.20 36.83
C VAL A 322 86.20 10.45 37.56
N PRO A 323 86.60 11.69 37.22
CA PRO A 323 86.11 12.88 37.91
C PRO A 323 84.60 13.09 37.74
N ALA A 324 84.04 12.78 36.56
CA ALA A 324 82.60 12.86 36.33
C ALA A 324 81.82 11.93 37.27
N MET A 325 82.24 10.66 37.38
CA MET A 325 81.62 9.70 38.30
C MET A 325 81.81 10.07 39.76
N THR A 326 82.95 10.66 40.15
CA THR A 326 83.16 11.15 41.51
C THR A 326 82.13 12.24 41.86
N VAL A 327 81.90 13.21 40.97
CA VAL A 327 80.88 14.26 41.18
C VAL A 327 79.48 13.66 41.28
N ILE A 328 79.14 12.71 40.40
CA ILE A 328 77.83 12.03 40.42
C ILE A 328 77.66 11.25 41.74
N THR A 329 78.68 10.54 42.21
CA THR A 329 78.62 9.77 43.47
C THR A 329 78.49 10.67 44.69
N LEU A 330 79.20 11.81 44.73
CA LEU A 330 79.06 12.81 45.79
C LEU A 330 77.67 13.46 45.78
N GLY A 331 77.14 13.79 44.60
CA GLY A 331 75.78 14.30 44.44
C GLY A 331 74.73 13.27 44.89
N TRP A 332 74.94 11.99 44.61
CA TRP A 332 74.05 10.91 45.05
C TRP A 332 74.07 10.73 46.57
N VAL A 333 75.26 10.76 47.18
CA VAL A 333 75.39 10.71 48.65
C VAL A 333 74.70 11.91 49.28
N ALA A 334 74.90 13.12 48.76
CA ALA A 334 74.19 14.31 49.23
C ALA A 334 72.67 14.12 49.11
N ALA A 335 72.15 13.71 47.94
CA ALA A 335 70.72 13.51 47.73
C ALA A 335 70.09 12.47 48.67
N VAL A 336 70.81 11.38 48.99
CA VAL A 336 70.35 10.35 49.92
C VAL A 336 70.35 10.86 51.37
N PHE A 337 71.29 11.72 51.76
CA PHE A 337 71.42 12.25 53.13
C PHE A 337 70.70 13.58 53.38
N THR A 338 70.36 14.37 52.35
CA THR A 338 69.74 15.71 52.47
C THR A 338 68.31 15.78 51.95
N GLN A 339 67.51 14.72 52.14
CA GLN A 339 66.05 14.85 52.18
C GLN A 339 65.31 15.07 50.83
N TYR A 340 65.46 14.15 49.88
CA TYR A 340 64.38 13.93 48.88
C TYR A 340 63.21 13.09 49.43
N PHE A 341 63.22 12.72 50.72
CA PHE A 341 62.09 12.14 51.48
C PHE A 341 62.10 12.60 52.96
N SER A 342 61.24 13.59 53.29
CA SER A 342 60.73 14.05 54.61
C SER A 342 61.62 14.81 55.62
N ASN A 343 61.14 16.03 55.95
CA ASN A 343 61.48 17.05 56.96
C ASN A 343 62.68 16.88 57.91
N PHE A 344 63.58 17.88 57.86
CA PHE A 344 64.71 18.18 58.75
C PHE A 344 64.29 18.21 60.23
N ASN A 345 64.19 17.04 60.84
CA ASN A 345 64.31 16.83 62.28
C ASN A 345 65.28 15.66 62.46
N PHE A 346 66.46 15.95 63.00
CA PHE A 346 67.45 14.94 63.39
C PHE A 346 66.91 14.17 64.60
N THR A 347 66.04 13.19 64.36
CA THR A 347 65.88 12.07 65.28
C THR A 347 66.89 10.99 64.85
N PRO A 348 67.82 10.57 65.72
CA PRO A 348 68.75 9.50 65.40
C PRO A 348 67.99 8.16 65.39
N ASP A 349 67.28 7.88 64.29
CA ASP A 349 66.79 6.55 63.98
C ASP A 349 67.91 5.81 63.23
N TRP A 350 68.59 4.91 63.94
CA TRP A 350 69.67 4.09 63.39
C TRP A 350 69.24 3.32 62.14
N ASN A 351 67.94 3.04 61.98
CA ASN A 351 67.41 2.37 60.79
C ASN A 351 67.47 3.25 59.53
N LEU A 352 67.26 4.57 59.63
CA LEU A 352 67.33 5.49 58.49
C LEU A 352 68.76 5.65 57.97
N VAL A 353 69.72 5.75 58.89
CA VAL A 353 71.15 5.84 58.55
C VAL A 353 71.63 4.56 57.86
N LEU A 354 71.26 3.38 58.38
CA LEU A 354 71.62 2.10 57.77
C LEU A 354 71.04 1.95 56.35
N MET A 355 69.76 2.30 56.16
CA MET A 355 69.11 2.24 54.85
C MET A 355 69.77 3.18 53.82
N ASN A 356 70.20 4.37 54.24
CA ASN A 356 70.90 5.33 53.38
C ASN A 356 72.32 4.86 52.99
N ILE A 357 73.02 4.15 53.89
CA ILE A 357 74.30 3.50 53.58
C ILE A 357 74.10 2.39 52.53
N VAL A 358 73.06 1.56 52.68
CA VAL A 358 72.76 0.50 51.69
C VAL A 358 72.44 1.09 50.31
N LYS A 359 71.71 2.21 50.25
CA LYS A 359 71.38 2.89 48.99
C LYS A 359 72.57 3.55 48.28
N THR A 360 73.64 3.87 49.00
CA THR A 360 74.84 4.51 48.42
C THR A 360 75.91 3.50 47.99
N LEU A 361 75.88 2.26 48.50
CA LEU A 361 76.82 1.19 48.16
C LEU A 361 76.97 0.91 46.65
N PRO A 362 75.88 0.79 45.85
CA PRO A 362 76.00 0.54 44.41
C PRO A 362 76.77 1.65 43.67
N MET A 363 76.62 2.90 44.10
CA MET A 363 77.30 4.04 43.47
C MET A 363 78.81 4.02 43.76
N PHE A 364 79.21 3.65 44.98
CA PHE A 364 80.63 3.45 45.29
C PHE A 364 81.24 2.24 44.56
N ALA A 365 80.45 1.18 44.33
CA ALA A 365 80.90 0.04 43.52
C ALA A 365 81.19 0.44 42.06
N VAL A 366 80.30 1.23 41.45
CA VAL A 366 80.51 1.76 40.10
C VAL A 366 81.72 2.70 40.06
N LEU A 367 81.88 3.58 41.06
CA LEU A 367 83.06 4.45 41.15
C LEU A 367 84.36 3.64 41.22
N GLY A 368 84.39 2.61 42.06
CA GLY A 368 85.54 1.72 42.20
C GLY A 368 85.87 0.98 40.90
N PHE A 369 84.85 0.55 40.16
CA PHE A 369 85.05 -0.08 38.85
C PHE A 369 85.67 0.89 37.83
N VAL A 370 85.18 2.13 37.76
CA VAL A 370 85.67 3.16 36.82
C VAL A 370 87.13 3.54 37.13
N ILE A 371 87.48 3.67 38.42
CA ILE A 371 88.86 3.92 38.85
C ILE A 371 89.78 2.73 38.48
N ALA A 372 89.32 1.50 38.69
CA ALA A 372 90.10 0.30 38.37
C ALA A 372 90.37 0.16 36.87
N GLN A 373 89.38 0.45 36.02
CA GLN A 373 89.56 0.40 34.57
C GLN A 373 90.50 1.48 34.07
N TYR A 374 90.40 2.71 34.58
CA TYR A 374 91.35 3.77 34.26
C TYR A 374 92.80 3.37 34.60
N SER A 375 93.02 2.80 35.78
CA SER A 375 94.36 2.36 36.21
C SER A 375 94.91 1.23 35.33
N ARG A 376 94.07 0.26 34.96
CA ARG A 376 94.46 -0.86 34.10
C ARG A 376 94.86 -0.39 32.70
N GLU A 377 94.04 0.42 32.06
CA GLU A 377 94.31 0.88 30.70
C GLU A 377 95.53 1.80 30.64
N ARG A 378 95.72 2.66 31.65
CA ARG A 378 96.91 3.52 31.73
C ARG A 378 98.20 2.72 31.87
N SER A 379 98.20 1.68 32.70
CA SER A 379 99.38 0.81 32.86
C SER A 379 99.76 0.12 31.56
N ILE A 380 98.77 -0.36 30.78
CA ILE A 380 99.01 -0.98 29.48
C ILE A 380 99.56 0.05 28.48
N GLN A 381 98.99 1.27 28.45
CA GLN A 381 99.48 2.34 27.59
C GLN A 381 100.95 2.70 27.91
N GLU A 382 101.29 2.86 29.19
CA GLU A 382 102.66 3.17 29.63
C GLU A 382 103.64 2.06 29.23
N GLU A 383 103.23 0.79 29.33
CA GLU A 383 104.06 -0.35 28.93
C GLU A 383 104.34 -0.36 27.41
N TYR A 384 103.32 -0.12 26.58
CA TYR A 384 103.51 -0.06 25.12
C TYR A 384 104.23 1.22 24.67
N ALA A 385 103.99 2.35 25.33
CA ALA A 385 104.72 3.59 25.07
C ALA A 385 106.19 3.46 25.44
N PHE A 386 106.51 2.81 26.56
CA PHE A 386 107.89 2.52 26.96
C PHE A 386 108.56 1.58 25.97
N LYS A 387 107.91 0.46 25.58
CA LYS A 387 108.44 -0.45 24.54
C LYS A 387 108.70 0.25 23.22
N SER A 388 107.81 1.15 22.79
CA SER A 388 107.99 1.95 21.58
C SER A 388 109.15 2.94 21.71
N ALA A 389 109.24 3.66 22.83
CA ALA A 389 110.31 4.63 23.06
C ALA A 389 111.69 3.97 23.12
N VAL A 390 111.79 2.81 23.79
CA VAL A 390 113.05 2.05 23.87
C VAL A 390 113.44 1.47 22.50
N ALA A 391 112.50 0.94 21.73
CA ALA A 391 112.79 0.48 20.36
C ALA A 391 113.32 1.64 19.49
N MET A 392 112.70 2.82 19.57
CA MET A 392 113.13 3.99 18.80
C MET A 392 114.48 4.54 19.26
N THR A 393 114.81 4.50 20.55
CA THR A 393 116.12 4.96 21.05
C THR A 393 117.24 3.96 20.81
N ILE A 394 116.99 2.65 20.90
CA ILE A 394 117.99 1.62 20.52
C ILE A 394 118.38 1.79 19.06
N THR A 395 117.41 2.01 18.18
CA THR A 395 117.65 2.24 16.74
C THR A 395 118.50 3.51 16.53
N ALA A 396 118.14 4.62 17.19
CA ALA A 396 118.86 5.88 17.08
C ALA A 396 120.29 5.86 17.67
N TYR A 397 120.56 5.03 18.68
CA TYR A 397 121.92 4.84 19.24
C TYR A 397 122.75 3.84 18.43
N ALA A 398 122.13 2.78 17.91
CA ALA A 398 122.79 1.82 17.02
C ALA A 398 123.26 2.48 15.72
N ASP A 399 122.59 3.54 15.27
CA ASP A 399 122.98 4.33 14.10
C ASP A 399 124.18 5.27 14.32
N LYS A 400 124.66 5.43 15.56
CA LYS A 400 125.89 6.18 15.88
C LYS A 400 127.15 5.30 16.02
N LEU A 401 127.02 3.98 15.88
CA LEU A 401 128.12 3.02 16.00
C LEU A 401 128.57 2.56 14.60
N ASN A 402 129.86 2.79 14.28
CA ASN A 402 130.45 2.47 12.96
C ASN A 402 130.96 1.03 12.82
N ASP A 403 130.86 0.19 13.86
CA ASP A 403 131.40 -1.18 13.87
C ASP A 403 130.26 -2.22 13.99
N PRO A 404 130.04 -3.07 12.96
CA PRO A 404 128.86 -3.93 12.86
C PRO A 404 128.75 -5.01 13.95
N ALA A 405 129.86 -5.58 14.44
CA ALA A 405 129.82 -6.63 15.46
C ALA A 405 129.40 -6.10 16.86
N ASN A 406 129.78 -4.86 17.18
CA ASN A 406 129.39 -4.19 18.42
C ASN A 406 127.95 -3.64 18.35
N LYS A 407 127.49 -3.26 17.14
CA LYS A 407 126.09 -2.87 16.87
C LYS A 407 125.14 -4.04 17.13
N GLU A 408 125.45 -5.22 16.61
CA GLU A 408 124.63 -6.42 16.77
C GLU A 408 124.57 -6.90 18.24
N LYS A 409 125.69 -6.87 18.96
CA LYS A 409 125.74 -7.22 20.39
C LYS A 409 124.93 -6.26 21.26
N MET A 410 125.02 -4.94 21.01
CA MET A 410 124.22 -3.94 21.74
C MET A 410 122.73 -4.09 21.44
N ILE A 411 122.36 -4.38 20.18
CA ILE A 411 120.97 -4.61 19.78
C ILE A 411 120.43 -5.88 20.48
N ILE A 412 121.17 -6.99 20.48
CA ILE A 412 120.76 -8.25 21.14
C ILE A 412 120.62 -8.08 22.66
N GLU A 413 121.58 -7.42 23.33
CA GLU A 413 121.57 -7.23 24.79
C GLU A 413 120.48 -6.23 25.23
N SER A 414 120.20 -5.22 24.39
CA SER A 414 119.11 -4.27 24.61
C SER A 414 117.74 -4.88 24.32
N ILE A 415 117.62 -5.76 23.33
CA ILE A 415 116.39 -6.53 23.06
C ILE A 415 116.11 -7.50 24.21
N GLN A 416 117.12 -8.19 24.76
CA GLN A 416 116.95 -9.05 25.95
C GLN A 416 116.43 -8.26 27.16
N LYS A 417 116.94 -7.04 27.39
CA LYS A 417 116.43 -6.14 28.46
C LYS A 417 115.06 -5.52 28.19
N VAL A 418 114.62 -5.43 26.93
CA VAL A 418 113.25 -4.99 26.56
C VAL A 418 112.22 -6.10 26.80
N TYR A 419 112.63 -7.37 26.72
CA TYR A 419 111.81 -8.52 27.06
C TYR A 419 111.81 -8.85 28.57
N GLU A 420 112.85 -8.47 29.32
CA GLU A 420 112.85 -8.48 30.80
C GLU A 420 112.25 -7.18 31.36
N ALA A 421 110.92 -7.18 31.54
CA ALA A 421 110.18 -6.03 32.05
C ALA A 421 110.79 -5.40 33.32
N PRO A 422 110.98 -4.06 33.40
CA PRO A 422 111.05 -3.43 34.69
C PRO A 422 109.63 -3.49 35.27
N LYS A 423 109.45 -4.29 36.33
CA LYS A 423 108.29 -4.24 37.21
C LYS A 423 108.22 -2.85 37.87
N ILE A 424 107.81 -1.84 37.12
CA ILE A 424 107.37 -0.56 37.64
C ILE A 424 105.97 -0.85 38.18
N HIS A 425 105.92 -1.37 39.40
CA HIS A 425 104.87 -1.40 40.41
C HIS A 425 105.28 -2.55 41.35
N GLY A 426 106.07 -2.19 42.37
CA GLY A 426 106.40 -3.10 43.45
C GLY A 426 105.14 -3.63 44.13
N GLU A 427 105.22 -4.84 44.65
CA GLU A 427 104.24 -5.48 45.51
C GLU A 427 103.72 -4.50 46.56
N LYS A 428 102.57 -3.90 46.26
CA LYS A 428 101.56 -3.63 47.26
C LYS A 428 100.33 -4.37 46.78
N THR A 429 99.92 -5.31 47.61
CA THR A 429 98.64 -6.00 47.60
C THR A 429 97.48 -5.00 47.54
N LEU A 430 97.26 -4.41 46.37
CA LEU A 430 95.96 -3.90 45.95
C LEU A 430 95.13 -5.14 45.71
N LYS A 431 94.54 -5.60 46.83
CA LYS A 431 93.50 -6.60 46.94
C LYS A 431 92.65 -6.54 45.67
N LYS A 432 92.44 -7.71 45.04
CA LYS A 432 91.39 -7.95 44.03
C LYS A 432 90.26 -6.96 44.32
N PRO A 433 89.78 -6.16 43.34
CA PRO A 433 88.63 -5.31 43.61
C PRO A 433 87.61 -6.20 44.29
N LEU A 434 87.17 -5.76 45.47
CA LEU A 434 86.30 -6.45 46.43
C LEU A 434 84.88 -6.61 45.86
N LEU A 435 84.80 -6.92 44.57
CA LEU A 435 83.64 -7.13 43.76
C LEU A 435 83.78 -8.47 43.03
N ASN A 436 84.01 -9.53 43.80
CA ASN A 436 83.58 -10.85 43.33
C ASN A 436 82.05 -10.83 43.41
N SER A 437 81.37 -10.92 42.27
CA SER A 437 79.89 -10.86 42.20
C SER A 437 79.22 -11.84 43.16
N LYS A 438 79.89 -12.97 43.45
CA LYS A 438 79.46 -13.96 44.44
C LYS A 438 79.50 -13.46 45.90
N ARG A 439 80.52 -12.70 46.30
CA ARG A 439 80.62 -12.11 47.66
C ARG A 439 79.77 -10.86 47.85
N ILE A 440 79.48 -10.12 46.76
CA ILE A 440 78.52 -9.00 46.80
C ILE A 440 77.11 -9.54 46.94
N ASN A 441 76.74 -10.55 46.17
CA ASN A 441 75.43 -11.18 46.31
C ASN A 441 75.26 -11.77 47.70
N GLU A 442 76.26 -12.50 48.23
CA GLU A 442 76.22 -13.02 49.61
C GLU A 442 76.13 -11.91 50.69
N SER A 443 76.77 -10.75 50.50
CA SER A 443 76.69 -9.63 51.46
C SER A 443 75.39 -8.83 51.35
N ILE A 444 74.83 -8.71 50.13
CA ILE A 444 73.52 -8.11 49.87
C ILE A 444 72.41 -9.02 50.42
N ASP A 445 72.52 -10.34 50.21
CA ASP A 445 71.57 -11.32 50.74
C ASP A 445 71.59 -11.31 52.28
N HIS A 446 72.76 -11.22 52.91
CA HIS A 446 72.89 -11.12 54.36
C HIS A 446 72.37 -9.77 54.91
N LEU A 447 72.47 -8.67 54.16
CA LEU A 447 71.88 -7.37 54.53
C LEU A 447 70.36 -7.34 54.36
N ILE A 448 69.84 -7.98 53.31
CA ILE A 448 68.39 -8.17 53.09
C ILE A 448 67.80 -9.03 54.19
N GLU A 449 68.52 -10.06 54.64
CA GLU A 449 68.10 -10.95 55.72
C GLU A 449 68.09 -10.27 57.10
N VAL A 450 69.09 -9.42 57.39
CA VAL A 450 69.09 -8.56 58.60
C VAL A 450 67.97 -7.52 58.55
N LEU A 451 67.69 -6.92 57.40
CA LEU A 451 66.56 -5.99 57.24
C LEU A 451 65.19 -6.68 57.44
N LYS A 452 65.01 -7.91 56.95
CA LYS A 452 63.79 -8.71 57.21
C LYS A 452 63.62 -9.10 58.68
N GLN A 453 64.71 -9.29 59.43
CA GLN A 453 64.65 -9.54 60.87
C GLN A 453 64.29 -8.29 61.67
N ILE A 454 64.72 -7.10 61.23
CA ILE A 454 64.37 -5.82 61.85
C ILE A 454 62.93 -5.40 61.52
N GLU A 455 62.42 -5.73 60.33
CA GLU A 455 61.01 -5.48 59.93
C GLU A 455 60.02 -6.36 60.71
N LYS A 456 60.41 -7.56 61.14
CA LYS A 456 59.62 -8.45 62.04
C LYS A 456 59.66 -8.04 63.52
N LEU A 457 60.47 -7.03 63.89
CA LEU A 457 60.64 -6.53 65.26
C LEU A 457 60.06 -5.12 65.45
N LYS A 458 59.05 -4.73 64.65
CA LYS A 458 58.17 -3.59 64.95
C LYS A 458 56.78 -4.09 65.38
N PRO A 459 56.22 -3.57 66.50
CA PRO A 459 54.85 -3.85 66.92
C PRO A 459 53.80 -3.26 65.96
#